data_AF-A0A4S4KFR9-F1
#
_entry.id   AF-A0A4S4KFR9-F1
#
_cell.length_a   1.000
_cell.length_b   1.000
_cell.length_c   1.000
_cell.angle_alpha   90.00
_cell.angle_beta   90.00
_cell.angle_gamma   90.00
#
_symmetry.space_group_name_H-M   'P 1'
#
loop_
_entity.id
_entity.type
_entity.pdbx_description
1 polymer ?
#
loop_
_entity_poly.entity_id
_entity_poly.type
_entity_poly.pdbx_seq_one_letter_code
_entity_poly.pdbx_strand_id
1 'polypeptide(L)'
;MPFIPKPEYGNIWVSIKADGCYGLADPTQWPQFMSEDSRWPWLCAIERKPTLTTNRVVMWAPFTPVDFVPLQGSLKMVMGDVKVLETVHATRIEAMQLHVTEALQTVKLFEKYNARNRELTWLSTTMKDTLDRLSFPATYRDMTRQHACVQRFWLMTNAWFEWHINIFQNYHLDRIDRMASLRVRDNLISAFTTSPMFAKCLFDADIPV
;
A
#
# COMPACT_ATOMS: atom_id res chain seq x y z
N MET A 1 -25.01 -14.19 5.08
CA MET A 1 -24.63 -13.73 3.74
C MET A 1 -23.24 -13.08 3.85
N PRO A 2 -22.31 -13.35 2.93
CA PRO A 2 -21.08 -12.56 2.86
C PRO A 2 -21.43 -11.10 2.61
N PHE A 3 -20.72 -10.18 3.27
CA PHE A 3 -20.92 -8.74 3.12
C PHE A 3 -20.54 -8.34 1.69
N ILE A 4 -21.50 -7.85 0.91
CA ILE A 4 -21.26 -7.30 -0.42
C ILE A 4 -21.04 -5.79 -0.25
N PRO A 5 -19.82 -5.28 -0.55
CA PRO A 5 -19.55 -3.85 -0.51
C PRO A 5 -20.53 -3.08 -1.40
N LYS A 6 -21.27 -2.12 -0.84
CA LYS A 6 -22.10 -1.19 -1.63
C LYS A 6 -21.23 -0.04 -2.12
N PRO A 7 -21.09 0.18 -3.43
CA PRO A 7 -20.31 1.31 -3.94
C PRO A 7 -21.02 2.62 -3.58
N GLU A 8 -20.25 3.60 -3.13
CA GLU A 8 -20.72 4.98 -3.03
C GLU A 8 -20.64 5.63 -4.41
N TYR A 9 -21.79 5.97 -5.01
CA TYR A 9 -21.87 6.66 -6.29
C TYR A 9 -22.18 8.14 -6.09
N GLY A 10 -21.54 9.02 -6.88
CA GLY A 10 -21.81 10.46 -6.91
C GLY A 10 -20.68 11.31 -6.31
N ASN A 11 -21.02 12.50 -5.82
CA ASN A 11 -20.04 13.41 -5.20
C ASN A 11 -19.62 12.87 -3.83
N ILE A 12 -18.40 12.32 -3.77
CA ILE A 12 -17.79 11.82 -2.54
C ILE A 12 -16.84 12.87 -1.94
N TRP A 13 -16.96 13.09 -0.62
CA TRP A 13 -16.06 13.96 0.13
C TRP A 13 -14.89 13.15 0.67
N VAL A 14 -13.71 13.36 0.10
CA VAL A 14 -12.48 12.68 0.51
C VAL A 14 -11.74 13.52 1.54
N SER A 15 -11.49 12.96 2.72
CA SER A 15 -10.77 13.61 3.82
C SER A 15 -9.77 12.64 4.44
N ILE A 16 -8.60 13.12 4.83
CA ILE A 16 -7.64 12.33 5.61
C ILE A 16 -8.24 12.05 7.00
N LYS A 17 -8.18 10.79 7.43
CA LYS A 17 -8.64 10.32 8.75
C LYS A 17 -7.48 10.28 9.74
N ALA A 18 -7.79 10.01 11.01
CA ALA A 18 -6.80 10.02 12.09
C ALA A 18 -5.69 8.98 11.93
N ASP A 19 -5.92 7.92 11.16
CA ASP A 19 -4.96 6.89 10.79
C ASP A 19 -4.05 7.29 9.60
N GLY A 20 -4.22 8.50 9.05
CA GLY A 20 -3.47 8.99 7.89
C GLY A 20 -4.01 8.51 6.53
N CYS A 21 -5.04 7.67 6.53
CA CYS A 21 -5.65 7.09 5.33
C CYS A 21 -6.88 7.89 4.89
N TYR A 22 -7.50 7.49 3.78
CA TYR A 22 -8.70 8.15 3.23
C TYR A 22 -10.01 7.41 3.52
N GLY A 23 -10.01 6.44 4.45
CA GLY A 23 -11.16 5.60 4.76
C GLY A 23 -11.60 4.77 3.55
N LEU A 24 -12.91 4.74 3.27
CA LEU A 24 -13.47 3.96 2.14
C LEU A 24 -12.96 4.41 0.77
N ALA A 25 -12.53 5.66 0.65
CA ALA A 25 -11.97 6.20 -0.59
C ALA A 25 -10.49 5.83 -0.78
N ASP A 26 -9.86 5.15 0.18
CA ASP A 26 -8.47 4.72 0.07
C ASP A 26 -8.36 3.44 -0.75
N PRO A 27 -7.68 3.45 -1.92
CA PRO A 27 -7.60 2.28 -2.78
C PRO A 27 -6.85 1.10 -2.15
N THR A 28 -6.12 1.32 -1.05
CA THR A 28 -5.39 0.26 -0.35
C THR A 28 -6.17 -0.39 0.79
N GLN A 29 -7.31 0.17 1.17
CA GLN A 29 -8.14 -0.32 2.26
C GLN A 29 -9.46 -0.92 1.81
N TRP A 30 -9.91 -0.62 0.59
CA TRP A 30 -11.18 -1.10 0.06
C TRP A 30 -11.12 -1.51 -1.42
N PRO A 31 -11.88 -2.54 -1.83
CA PRO A 31 -12.02 -2.91 -3.24
C PRO A 31 -12.44 -1.70 -4.08
N GLN A 32 -11.86 -1.53 -5.27
CA GLN A 32 -12.15 -0.40 -6.14
C GLN A 32 -13.10 -0.79 -7.28
N PHE A 33 -13.83 0.19 -7.81
CA PHE A 33 -14.62 -0.02 -9.02
C PHE A 33 -13.69 -0.22 -10.22
N MET A 34 -13.83 -1.35 -10.90
CA MET A 34 -13.08 -1.66 -12.12
C MET A 34 -13.93 -1.41 -13.37
N SER A 35 -13.40 -0.60 -14.28
CA SER A 35 -14.00 -0.24 -15.57
C SER A 35 -12.96 -0.32 -16.68
N GLU A 36 -13.41 -0.24 -17.94
CA GLU A 36 -12.55 -0.37 -19.13
C GLU A 36 -11.46 0.70 -19.17
N ASP A 37 -11.79 1.91 -18.73
CA ASP A 37 -10.86 3.05 -18.70
C ASP A 37 -10.11 3.20 -17.37
N SER A 38 -10.08 2.16 -16.54
CA SER A 38 -9.38 2.22 -15.25
C SER A 38 -7.88 2.45 -15.49
N ARG A 39 -7.38 3.59 -15.02
CA ARG A 39 -5.95 3.93 -15.10
C ARG A 39 -5.07 2.96 -14.31
N TRP A 40 -5.62 2.35 -13.25
CA TRP A 40 -4.88 1.52 -12.31
C TRP A 40 -5.62 0.19 -12.07
N PRO A 41 -5.75 -0.67 -13.09
CA PRO A 41 -6.54 -1.91 -12.99
C PRO A 41 -5.96 -2.89 -11.96
N TRP A 42 -4.64 -2.81 -11.73
CA TRP A 42 -3.90 -3.63 -10.80
C TRP A 42 -4.17 -3.31 -9.31
N LEU A 43 -4.92 -2.25 -8.97
CA LEU A 43 -5.27 -1.95 -7.57
C LEU A 43 -6.09 -3.07 -6.91
N CYS A 44 -6.83 -3.85 -7.69
CA CYS A 44 -7.54 -5.02 -7.16
C CYS A 44 -6.60 -6.11 -6.60
N ALA A 45 -5.33 -6.11 -7.02
CA ALA A 45 -4.29 -7.01 -6.56
C ALA A 45 -3.53 -6.50 -5.32
N ILE A 46 -4.04 -5.47 -4.63
CA ILE A 46 -3.49 -5.05 -3.35
C ILE A 46 -3.72 -6.13 -2.30
N GLU A 47 -2.68 -6.47 -1.54
CA GLU A 47 -2.79 -7.41 -0.43
C GLU A 47 -3.65 -6.83 0.70
N ARG A 48 -4.59 -7.64 1.21
CA ARG A 48 -5.31 -7.40 2.45
C ARG A 48 -4.36 -7.51 3.63
N LYS A 49 -4.75 -6.91 4.75
CA LYS A 49 -4.07 -7.13 6.02
C LYS A 49 -3.99 -8.64 6.30
N PRO A 50 -2.79 -9.19 6.53
CA PRO A 50 -2.65 -10.62 6.78
C PRO A 50 -3.38 -11.01 8.08
N THR A 51 -4.09 -12.14 8.04
CA THR A 51 -4.79 -12.73 9.20
C THR A 51 -3.82 -13.44 10.15
N LEU A 52 -2.71 -13.94 9.61
CA LEU A 52 -1.64 -14.57 10.38
C LEU A 52 -0.57 -13.54 10.77
N THR A 53 0.00 -13.71 11.95
CA THR A 53 1.10 -12.88 12.44
C THR A 53 2.35 -13.14 11.61
N THR A 54 2.62 -12.25 10.66
CA THR A 54 3.82 -12.29 9.81
C THR A 54 4.68 -11.06 10.08
N ASN A 55 5.96 -11.10 9.69
CA ASN A 55 6.85 -9.93 9.82
C ASN A 55 6.35 -8.73 9.03
N ARG A 56 5.50 -8.94 8.00
CA ARG A 56 4.89 -7.88 7.19
C ARG A 56 3.78 -7.12 7.93
N VAL A 57 3.25 -7.65 9.05
CA VAL A 57 2.22 -6.98 9.86
C VAL A 57 2.66 -5.59 10.30
N VAL A 58 3.97 -5.34 10.39
CA VAL A 58 4.54 -4.00 10.61
C VAL A 58 3.92 -2.95 9.68
N MET A 59 3.68 -3.27 8.41
CA MET A 59 3.13 -2.32 7.43
C MET A 59 1.67 -1.93 7.71
N TRP A 60 0.92 -2.73 8.48
CA TRP A 60 -0.47 -2.49 8.86
C TRP A 60 -0.65 -2.10 10.33
N ALA A 61 0.42 -2.10 11.13
CA ALA A 61 0.36 -1.69 12.51
C ALA A 61 0.35 -0.15 12.57
N PRO A 62 -0.70 0.50 13.11
CA PRO A 62 -0.69 1.95 13.26
C PRO A 62 0.41 2.35 14.25
N PHE A 63 0.99 3.53 14.05
CA PHE A 63 1.86 4.09 15.07
C PHE A 63 1.08 4.36 16.36
N THR A 64 1.76 4.13 17.46
CA THR A 64 1.32 4.41 18.81
C THR A 64 2.30 5.39 19.46
N PRO A 65 1.93 6.10 20.55
CA PRO A 65 2.84 7.06 21.19
C PRO A 65 4.19 6.46 21.63
N VAL A 66 4.28 5.15 21.86
CA VAL A 66 5.54 4.48 22.21
C VAL A 66 6.51 4.33 21.03
N ASP A 67 6.01 4.47 19.80
CA ASP A 67 6.84 4.45 18.58
C ASP A 67 7.53 5.79 18.34
N PHE A 68 7.40 6.76 19.24
CA PHE A 68 7.92 8.11 19.07
C PHE A 68 8.95 8.47 20.14
N VAL A 69 9.98 9.15 19.70
CA VAL A 69 11.02 9.71 20.56
C VAL A 69 10.93 11.23 20.47
N PRO A 70 10.67 11.94 21.59
CA PRO A 70 10.70 13.39 21.63
C PRO A 70 12.09 13.91 21.24
N LEU A 71 12.14 14.85 20.31
CA LEU A 71 13.38 15.55 20.01
C LEU A 71 13.74 16.46 21.20
N GLN A 72 14.98 16.37 21.69
CA GLN A 72 15.40 17.16 22.84
C GLN A 72 15.31 18.67 22.54
N GLY A 73 14.67 19.44 23.44
CA GLY A 73 14.46 20.88 23.25
C GLY A 73 13.44 21.26 22.18
N SER A 74 12.57 20.33 21.74
CA SER A 74 11.68 20.53 20.59
C SER A 74 10.32 21.15 20.87
N LEU A 75 10.10 21.69 22.08
CA LEU A 75 8.87 22.41 22.40
C LEU A 75 8.74 23.60 21.44
N LYS A 76 7.83 23.49 20.47
CA LYS A 76 7.55 24.55 19.51
C LYS A 76 6.11 25.00 19.65
N MET A 77 5.92 26.31 19.73
CA MET A 77 4.60 26.90 19.57
C MET A 77 4.18 26.79 18.10
N VAL A 78 3.12 26.04 17.82
CA VAL A 78 2.53 25.90 16.49
C VAL A 78 1.06 26.28 16.60
N MET A 79 0.68 27.40 15.97
CA MET A 79 -0.70 27.91 15.97
C MET A 79 -1.30 28.19 17.36
N GLY A 80 -0.46 28.60 18.33
CA GLY A 80 -0.92 28.90 19.69
C GLY A 80 -0.85 27.71 20.66
N ASP A 81 -0.57 26.50 20.17
CA ASP A 81 -0.39 25.31 20.99
C ASP A 81 1.08 24.86 21.05
N VAL A 82 1.54 24.44 22.22
CA VAL A 82 2.85 23.80 22.36
C VAL A 82 2.77 22.40 21.75
N LYS A 83 3.50 22.17 20.66
CA LYS A 83 3.67 20.85 20.05
C LYS A 83 5.09 20.36 20.25
N VAL A 84 5.20 19.08 20.58
CA VAL A 84 6.47 18.36 20.64
C VAL A 84 6.75 17.83 19.23
N LEU A 85 7.94 18.13 18.70
CA LEU A 85 8.42 17.42 17.50
C LEU A 85 9.03 16.10 17.94
N GLU A 86 8.64 15.05 17.25
CA GLU A 86 9.05 13.68 17.53
C GLU A 86 9.65 13.06 16.28
N THR A 87 10.52 12.09 16.49
CA THR A 87 11.01 11.19 15.45
C THR A 87 10.47 9.80 15.69
N VAL A 88 10.21 9.04 14.63
CA VAL A 88 9.83 7.64 14.78
C VAL A 88 11.01 6.86 15.34
N HIS A 89 10.74 5.96 16.28
CA HIS A 89 11.75 5.12 16.91
C HIS A 89 12.49 4.28 15.85
N ALA A 90 13.82 4.19 15.96
CA ALA A 90 14.66 3.57 14.94
C ALA A 90 14.25 2.13 14.63
N THR A 91 13.91 1.33 15.65
CA THR A 91 13.46 -0.07 15.47
C THR A 91 12.21 -0.18 14.59
N ARG A 92 11.31 0.82 14.68
CA ARG A 92 10.08 0.86 13.88
C ARG A 92 10.39 1.19 12.44
N ILE A 93 11.31 2.14 12.20
CA ILE A 93 11.81 2.48 10.86
C ILE A 93 12.52 1.27 10.25
N GLU A 94 13.43 0.62 10.97
CA GLU A 94 14.17 -0.56 10.53
C GLU A 94 13.24 -1.72 10.13
N ALA A 95 12.19 -1.96 10.92
CA ALA A 95 11.22 -3.00 10.63
C ALA A 95 10.46 -2.74 9.31
N MET A 96 10.15 -1.47 8.99
CA MET A 96 9.55 -1.09 7.70
C MET A 96 10.58 -1.08 6.56
N GLN A 97 11.81 -0.64 6.85
CA GLN A 97 12.92 -0.56 5.91
C GLN A 97 13.25 -1.92 5.30
N LEU A 98 13.14 -3.00 6.07
CA LEU A 98 13.32 -4.36 5.56
C LEU A 98 12.41 -4.62 4.34
N HIS A 99 11.10 -4.40 4.50
CA HIS A 99 10.10 -4.66 3.45
C HIS A 99 10.19 -3.69 2.27
N VAL A 100 10.52 -2.42 2.53
CA VAL A 100 10.76 -1.44 1.48
C VAL A 100 12.00 -1.80 0.67
N THR A 101 13.06 -2.25 1.33
CA THR A 101 14.31 -2.66 0.66
C THR A 101 14.09 -3.90 -0.21
N GLU A 102 13.32 -4.88 0.27
CA GLU A 102 12.90 -6.04 -0.52
C GLU A 102 12.16 -5.61 -1.80
N ALA A 103 11.15 -4.74 -1.68
CA ALA A 103 10.41 -4.22 -2.83
C ALA A 103 11.32 -3.48 -3.82
N LEU A 104 12.23 -2.63 -3.32
CA LEU A 104 13.21 -1.92 -4.15
C LEU A 104 14.19 -2.86 -4.87
N GLN A 105 14.58 -3.96 -4.24
CA GLN A 105 15.40 -4.99 -4.89
C GLN A 105 14.64 -5.68 -6.02
N THR A 106 13.36 -5.98 -5.83
CA THR A 106 12.49 -6.52 -6.88
C THR A 106 12.34 -5.55 -8.05
N VAL A 107 12.19 -4.25 -7.79
CA VAL A 107 12.17 -3.20 -8.83
C VAL A 107 13.48 -3.17 -9.61
N LYS A 108 14.63 -3.16 -8.93
CA LYS A 108 15.93 -3.20 -9.60
C LYS A 108 16.12 -4.46 -10.44
N LEU A 109 15.65 -5.60 -9.95
CA LEU A 109 15.69 -6.86 -10.69
C LEU A 109 14.81 -6.77 -11.95
N PHE A 110 13.59 -6.25 -11.82
CA PHE A 110 12.68 -6.02 -12.93
C PHE A 110 13.31 -5.13 -13.99
N GLU A 111 13.84 -3.97 -13.62
CA GLU A 111 14.48 -3.01 -14.54
C GLU A 111 15.76 -3.55 -15.20
N LYS A 112 16.38 -4.59 -14.64
CA LYS A 112 17.53 -5.26 -15.26
C LYS A 112 17.12 -6.10 -16.46
N TYR A 113 15.95 -6.73 -16.41
CA TYR A 113 15.47 -7.67 -17.44
C TYR A 113 14.38 -7.06 -18.34
N ASN A 114 13.77 -5.95 -17.93
CA ASN A 114 12.69 -5.29 -18.63
C ASN A 114 13.00 -3.80 -18.79
N ALA A 115 12.36 -3.15 -19.76
CA ALA A 115 12.45 -1.70 -19.88
C ALA A 115 11.91 -1.01 -18.62
N ARG A 116 12.48 0.14 -18.27
CA ARG A 116 11.99 0.95 -17.14
C ARG A 116 10.53 1.30 -17.35
N ASN A 117 9.72 1.00 -16.34
CA ASN A 117 8.32 1.38 -16.31
C ASN A 117 8.15 2.66 -15.48
N ARG A 118 7.65 3.74 -16.10
CA ARG A 118 7.51 5.06 -15.48
C ARG A 118 6.69 5.04 -14.19
N GLU A 119 5.62 4.27 -14.18
CA GLU A 119 4.73 4.14 -13.04
C GLU A 119 5.44 3.41 -11.89
N LEU A 120 6.09 2.29 -12.17
CA LEU A 120 6.87 1.55 -11.17
C LEU A 120 8.01 2.40 -10.59
N THR A 121 8.71 3.19 -11.43
CA THR A 121 9.72 4.14 -10.97
C THR A 121 9.12 5.20 -10.05
N TRP A 122 7.94 5.73 -10.37
CA TRP A 122 7.26 6.71 -9.53
C TRP A 122 6.84 6.11 -8.18
N LEU A 123 6.22 4.92 -8.19
CA LEU A 123 5.80 4.20 -6.98
C LEU A 123 7.00 3.92 -6.06
N SER A 124 8.06 3.34 -6.61
CA SER A 124 9.25 2.94 -5.85
C SER A 124 10.05 4.12 -5.29
N THR A 125 10.18 5.20 -6.07
CA THR A 125 10.83 6.43 -5.61
C THR A 125 10.01 7.09 -4.49
N THR A 126 8.69 7.20 -4.69
CA THR A 126 7.82 7.81 -3.66
C THR A 126 7.78 6.97 -2.38
N MET A 127 7.76 5.63 -2.50
CA MET A 127 7.87 4.72 -1.36
C MET A 127 9.11 5.00 -0.54
N LYS A 128 10.29 5.06 -1.19
CA LYS A 128 11.55 5.35 -0.52
C LYS A 128 11.55 6.74 0.13
N ASP A 129 11.15 7.77 -0.60
CA ASP A 129 11.11 9.14 -0.08
C ASP A 129 10.19 9.28 1.14
N THR A 130 9.05 8.57 1.15
CA THR A 130 8.12 8.58 2.29
C THR A 130 8.70 7.88 3.52
N LEU A 131 9.53 6.84 3.32
CA LEU A 131 10.21 6.14 4.41
C LEU A 131 11.31 7.03 5.00
N ASP A 132 12.12 7.65 4.13
CA ASP A 132 13.20 8.56 4.55
C ASP A 132 12.64 9.70 5.43
N ARG A 133 11.44 10.21 5.09
CA ARG A 133 10.75 11.25 5.88
C ARG A 133 10.35 10.83 7.28
N LEU A 134 10.22 9.54 7.60
CA LEU A 134 9.92 9.09 8.97
C LEU A 134 11.06 9.39 9.95
N SER A 135 12.26 9.63 9.43
CA SER A 135 13.43 10.02 10.22
C SER A 135 13.46 11.53 10.52
N PHE A 136 12.61 12.33 9.90
CA PHE A 136 12.63 13.80 10.05
C PHE A 136 11.72 14.24 11.19
N PRO A 137 12.16 15.13 12.10
CA PRO A 137 11.33 15.60 13.20
C PRO A 137 10.01 16.22 12.71
N ALA A 138 8.89 15.68 13.16
CA ALA A 138 7.56 16.13 12.76
C ALA A 138 6.54 15.93 13.90
N THR A 139 5.31 16.42 13.71
CA THR A 139 4.23 16.15 14.66
C THR A 139 3.74 14.71 14.52
N TYR A 140 3.18 14.14 15.59
CA TYR A 140 2.54 12.82 15.57
C TYR A 140 1.60 12.64 14.35
N ARG A 141 0.70 13.61 14.13
CA ARG A 141 -0.25 13.61 13.01
C ARG A 141 0.45 13.51 11.65
N ASP A 142 1.52 14.28 11.47
CA ASP A 142 2.25 14.30 10.19
C ASP A 142 2.99 12.97 9.98
N MET A 143 3.52 12.37 11.06
CA MET A 143 4.17 11.05 11.02
C MET A 143 3.19 9.92 10.74
N THR A 144 2.01 9.93 11.36
CA THR A 144 0.93 8.98 11.04
C THR A 144 0.57 9.05 9.55
N ARG A 145 0.51 10.27 8.99
CA ARG A 145 0.29 10.45 7.56
C ARG A 145 1.45 9.89 6.72
N GLN A 146 2.70 10.13 7.11
CA GLN A 146 3.84 9.58 6.37
C GLN A 146 3.86 8.04 6.43
N HIS A 147 3.53 7.44 7.57
CA HIS A 147 3.36 5.99 7.70
C HIS A 147 2.34 5.43 6.72
N ALA A 148 1.14 6.04 6.67
CA ALA A 148 0.11 5.66 5.72
C ALA A 148 0.58 5.81 4.25
N CYS A 149 1.41 6.82 3.95
CA CYS A 149 2.03 6.96 2.63
C CYS A 149 3.02 5.83 2.34
N VAL A 150 3.91 5.47 3.28
CA VAL A 150 4.86 4.35 3.10
C VAL A 150 4.09 3.06 2.84
N GLN A 151 3.09 2.76 3.67
CA GLN A 151 2.22 1.59 3.49
C GLN A 151 1.54 1.63 2.12
N ARG A 152 0.98 2.76 1.72
CA ARG A 152 0.27 2.90 0.44
C ARG A 152 1.18 2.59 -0.75
N PHE A 153 2.34 3.24 -0.84
CA PHE A 153 3.22 3.05 -1.98
C PHE A 153 3.89 1.67 -1.98
N TRP A 154 4.13 1.08 -0.81
CA TRP A 154 4.58 -0.31 -0.70
C TRP A 154 3.53 -1.29 -1.20
N LEU A 155 2.27 -1.16 -0.75
CA LEU A 155 1.15 -1.98 -1.23
C LEU A 155 0.94 -1.83 -2.73
N MET A 156 0.98 -0.60 -3.23
CA MET A 156 0.81 -0.32 -4.66
C MET A 156 1.94 -0.92 -5.51
N THR A 157 3.19 -0.85 -5.02
CA THR A 157 4.34 -1.46 -5.70
C THR A 157 4.19 -2.99 -5.78
N ASN A 158 3.79 -3.64 -4.68
CA ASN A 158 3.58 -5.09 -4.65
C ASN A 158 2.39 -5.51 -5.53
N ALA A 159 1.29 -4.77 -5.48
CA ALA A 159 0.11 -5.02 -6.31
C ALA A 159 0.43 -4.90 -7.81
N TRP A 160 1.28 -3.94 -8.18
CA TRP A 160 1.75 -3.79 -9.56
C TRP A 160 2.46 -5.07 -10.04
N PHE A 161 3.36 -5.62 -9.23
CA PHE A 161 4.04 -6.88 -9.54
C PHE A 161 3.09 -8.07 -9.55
N GLU A 162 2.18 -8.15 -8.57
CA GLU A 162 1.20 -9.23 -8.49
C GLU A 162 0.35 -9.30 -9.76
N TRP A 163 -0.15 -8.15 -10.21
CA TRP A 163 -0.94 -8.06 -11.45
C TRP A 163 -0.13 -8.39 -12.70
N HIS A 164 1.00 -7.72 -12.92
CA HIS A 164 1.70 -7.81 -14.20
C HIS A 164 2.60 -9.03 -14.33
N ILE A 165 3.07 -9.61 -13.23
CA ILE A 165 3.95 -10.79 -13.25
C ILE A 165 3.19 -12.05 -12.88
N ASN A 166 2.43 -12.03 -11.78
CA ASN A 166 1.86 -13.26 -11.22
C ASN A 166 0.47 -13.60 -11.79
N ILE A 167 -0.36 -12.59 -12.09
CA ILE A 167 -1.71 -12.79 -12.61
C ILE A 167 -1.70 -12.85 -14.15
N PHE A 168 -1.32 -11.75 -14.80
CA PHE A 168 -1.41 -11.62 -16.27
C PHE A 168 -0.13 -11.98 -17.01
N GLN A 169 0.99 -12.14 -16.30
CA GLN A 169 2.28 -12.55 -16.89
C GLN A 169 2.72 -11.67 -18.08
N ASN A 170 2.39 -10.38 -18.03
CA ASN A 170 2.83 -9.38 -19.00
C ASN A 170 4.36 -9.26 -19.03
N TYR A 171 5.02 -9.62 -17.91
CA TYR A 171 6.47 -9.64 -17.78
C TYR A 171 6.95 -10.93 -17.09
N HIS A 172 8.17 -11.36 -17.40
CA HIS A 172 8.82 -12.49 -16.74
C HIS A 172 9.86 -12.04 -15.73
N LEU A 173 9.84 -12.67 -14.56
CA LEU A 173 10.81 -12.47 -13.49
C LEU A 173 11.12 -13.84 -12.90
N ASP A 174 12.30 -14.40 -13.22
CA ASP A 174 12.71 -15.79 -12.94
C ASP A 174 12.78 -16.19 -11.45
N ARG A 175 12.33 -15.33 -10.53
CA ARG A 175 12.56 -15.47 -9.09
C ARG A 175 11.30 -15.72 -8.25
N ILE A 176 10.12 -15.79 -8.88
CA ILE A 176 8.89 -16.10 -8.14
C ILE A 176 8.57 -17.57 -8.40
N ASP A 177 8.94 -18.41 -7.44
CA ASP A 177 8.42 -19.77 -7.36
C ASP A 177 6.91 -19.70 -7.48
N ARG A 178 6.39 -20.26 -8.57
CA ARG A 178 4.98 -20.29 -8.88
C ARG A 178 4.29 -21.17 -7.85
N MET A 179 3.87 -20.60 -6.73
CA MET A 179 2.70 -21.14 -6.05
C MET A 179 1.49 -20.75 -6.89
N ALA A 180 1.26 -21.49 -7.98
CA ALA A 180 -0.07 -21.64 -8.54
C ALA A 180 -0.91 -22.29 -7.43
N SER A 181 -1.40 -21.44 -6.53
CA SER A 181 -2.25 -21.83 -5.43
C SER A 181 -3.59 -22.21 -6.06
N LEU A 182 -3.96 -23.49 -5.95
CA LEU A 182 -5.27 -24.07 -6.29
C LEU A 182 -6.42 -23.48 -5.42
N ARG A 183 -6.27 -22.25 -4.93
CA ARG A 183 -7.18 -21.57 -4.02
C ARG A 183 -7.37 -20.15 -4.49
N VAL A 184 -8.62 -19.69 -4.40
CA VAL A 184 -9.03 -18.30 -4.54
C VAL A 184 -8.04 -17.41 -3.79
N ARG A 185 -7.60 -16.33 -4.44
CA ARG A 185 -6.62 -15.38 -3.91
C ARG A 185 -7.26 -14.46 -2.87
N ASP A 186 -7.75 -15.06 -1.78
CA ASP A 186 -8.46 -14.41 -0.67
C ASP A 186 -7.61 -13.38 0.09
N ASN A 187 -6.30 -13.43 -0.12
CA ASN A 187 -5.34 -12.44 0.37
C ASN A 187 -5.41 -11.11 -0.38
N LEU A 188 -6.07 -11.02 -1.54
CA LEU A 188 -6.17 -9.80 -2.33
C LEU A 188 -7.44 -9.02 -2.02
N ILE A 189 -7.36 -7.69 -2.10
CA ILE A 189 -8.48 -6.82 -1.76
C ILE A 189 -9.65 -7.00 -2.71
N SER A 190 -9.35 -7.31 -3.97
CA SER A 190 -10.30 -7.55 -5.06
C SER A 190 -10.93 -6.25 -5.59
N ALA A 191 -11.86 -6.36 -6.54
CA ALA A 191 -12.58 -5.25 -7.14
C ALA A 191 -14.04 -5.63 -7.39
N PHE A 192 -14.89 -4.63 -7.59
CA PHE A 192 -16.25 -4.83 -8.10
C PHE A 192 -16.38 -4.19 -9.47
N THR A 193 -17.19 -4.78 -10.34
CA THR A 193 -17.38 -4.30 -11.71
C THR A 193 -18.81 -4.56 -12.19
N THR A 194 -19.30 -3.71 -13.09
CA THR A 194 -20.55 -3.93 -13.82
C THR A 194 -20.33 -4.57 -15.18
N SER A 195 -19.07 -4.72 -15.62
CA SER A 195 -18.73 -5.34 -16.90
C SER A 195 -18.63 -6.86 -16.75
N PRO A 196 -19.45 -7.64 -17.46
CA PRO A 196 -19.35 -9.10 -17.44
C PRO A 196 -17.98 -9.61 -17.91
N MET A 197 -17.30 -8.85 -18.77
CA MET A 197 -15.98 -9.22 -19.29
C MET A 197 -14.91 -9.12 -18.22
N PHE A 198 -14.89 -8.05 -17.42
CA PHE A 198 -13.97 -7.94 -16.30
C PHE A 198 -14.31 -8.91 -15.18
N ALA A 199 -15.60 -9.13 -14.90
CA ALA A 199 -16.01 -10.12 -13.92
C ALA A 199 -15.48 -11.51 -14.29
N LYS A 200 -15.62 -11.91 -15.56
CA LYS A 200 -15.04 -13.15 -16.06
C LYS A 200 -13.51 -13.17 -15.95
N CYS A 201 -12.84 -12.09 -16.35
CA CYS A 201 -11.38 -12.00 -16.31
C CYS A 201 -10.83 -12.14 -14.88
N LEU A 202 -11.45 -11.48 -13.90
CA LEU A 202 -11.06 -11.57 -12.49
C LEU A 202 -11.37 -12.96 -11.91
N PHE A 203 -12.53 -13.53 -12.26
CA PHE A 203 -12.90 -14.89 -11.88
C PHE A 203 -11.91 -15.93 -12.42
N ASP A 204 -11.55 -15.84 -13.70
CA ASP A 204 -10.57 -16.72 -14.34
C ASP A 204 -9.16 -16.54 -13.75
N ALA A 205 -8.89 -15.39 -13.11
CA ALA A 205 -7.65 -15.08 -12.39
C ALA A 205 -7.68 -15.45 -10.90
N ASP A 206 -8.73 -16.12 -10.43
CA ASP A 206 -8.97 -16.47 -9.02
C ASP A 206 -9.00 -15.26 -8.07
N ILE A 207 -9.32 -14.06 -8.59
CA ILE A 207 -9.51 -12.84 -7.81
C ILE A 207 -10.99 -12.73 -7.47
N PRO A 208 -11.37 -12.56 -6.19
CA PRO A 208 -12.77 -12.33 -5.83
C PRO A 208 -13.37 -11.15 -6.62
N VAL A 209 -14.61 -11.25 -7.10
CA VAL A 209 -15.31 -10.18 -7.82
C VAL A 209 -16.79 -10.14 -7.46
#